data_AF-A0A1Y6D749-F1
#
_entry.id   AF-A0A1Y6D749-F1
#
_cell.length_a   1.000
_cell.length_b   1.000
_cell.length_c   1.000
_cell.angle_alpha   90.00
_cell.angle_beta   90.00
_cell.angle_gamma   90.00
#
_symmetry.space_group_name_H-M   'P 1'
#
loop_
_entity.id
_entity.type
_entity.pdbx_description
1 polymer ?
#
loop_
_entity_poly.entity_id
_entity_poly.type
_entity_poly.pdbx_seq_one_letter_code
_entity_poly.pdbx_strand_id
1 'polypeptide(L)'
;MQPIQALKPLLAQRGDFSLYAFAKAEDFNYRTVCLTVQRWGDRTDREPHGGEAKRIMARLRRRLDELNAAPSRPTTAKTPGDCP
;
A
#
# COMPACT_ATOMS: atom_id res chain seq x y z
N MET A 1 -2.53 11.97 -17.78
CA MET A 1 -2.28 10.66 -17.13
C MET A 1 -1.08 10.82 -16.21
N GLN A 2 -1.19 10.48 -14.93
CA GLN A 2 0.00 10.45 -14.07
C GLN A 2 0.90 9.29 -14.49
N PRO A 3 2.24 9.45 -14.46
CA PRO A 3 3.15 8.37 -14.81
C PRO A 3 2.92 7.19 -13.87
N ILE A 4 2.86 5.97 -14.42
CA ILE A 4 2.83 4.75 -13.62
C ILE A 4 4.19 4.69 -12.92
N GLN A 5 4.21 4.95 -11.61
CA GLN A 5 5.45 4.85 -10.84
C GLN A 5 5.61 3.41 -10.34
N ALA A 6 6.87 2.97 -10.27
CA ALA A 6 7.19 1.65 -9.74
C ALA A 6 6.76 1.54 -8.27
N LEU A 7 6.06 0.46 -7.95
CA LEU A 7 5.46 0.18 -6.65
C LEU A 7 6.48 -0.39 -5.66
N LYS A 8 7.43 -1.20 -6.13
CA LYS A 8 8.49 -1.80 -5.31
C LYS A 8 9.39 -0.78 -4.60
N PRO A 9 9.92 0.28 -5.26
CA PRO A 9 10.73 1.27 -4.54
C PRO A 9 9.92 2.02 -3.48
N LEU A 10 8.62 2.24 -3.70
CA LEU A 10 7.74 2.86 -2.70
C LEU A 10 7.50 1.94 -1.50
N LEU A 11 7.31 0.64 -1.74
CA LEU A 11 7.22 -0.37 -0.69
C LEU A 11 8.54 -0.49 0.09
N ALA A 12 9.68 -0.43 -0.61
CA ALA A 12 11.00 -0.51 0.03
C ALA A 12 11.31 0.70 0.93
N GLN A 13 10.81 1.89 0.58
CA GLN A 13 10.90 3.09 1.43
C GLN A 13 10.04 2.99 2.70
N ARG A 14 9.07 2.07 2.73
CA ARG A 14 8.11 1.87 3.81
C ARG A 14 8.37 0.53 4.51
N GLY A 15 9.34 0.52 5.41
CA GLY A 15 9.65 -0.66 6.25
C GLY A 15 8.50 -1.11 7.16
N ASP A 16 7.51 -0.25 7.37
CA ASP A 16 6.26 -0.49 8.11
C ASP A 16 5.16 -1.16 7.26
N PHE A 17 5.31 -1.22 5.93
CA PHE A 17 4.29 -1.76 5.06
C PHE A 17 4.40 -3.29 4.91
N SER A 18 3.36 -4.01 5.35
CA SER A 18 3.28 -5.46 5.22
C SER A 18 2.36 -5.88 4.07
N LEU A 19 2.92 -6.56 3.06
CA LEU A 19 2.14 -7.18 1.98
C LEU A 19 1.17 -8.25 2.50
N TYR A 20 1.52 -8.93 3.61
CA TYR A 20 0.63 -9.89 4.25
C TYR A 20 -0.58 -9.20 4.89
N ALA A 21 -0.34 -8.13 5.66
CA ALA A 21 -1.41 -7.35 6.29
C ALA A 21 -2.31 -6.71 5.22
N PHE A 22 -1.73 -6.18 4.15
CA PHE A 22 -2.47 -5.69 2.99
C PHE A 22 -3.36 -6.79 2.37
N ALA A 23 -2.78 -7.96 2.08
CA ALA A 23 -3.53 -9.06 1.49
C ALA A 23 -4.71 -9.50 2.36
N LYS A 24 -4.51 -9.57 3.68
CA LYS A 24 -5.59 -9.87 4.64
C LYS A 24 -6.66 -8.79 4.71
N ALA A 25 -6.27 -7.51 4.71
CA ALA A 25 -7.21 -6.39 4.81
C ALA A 25 -8.08 -6.21 3.55
N GLU A 26 -7.51 -6.51 2.38
CA GLU A 26 -8.20 -6.38 1.08
C GLU A 26 -8.78 -7.71 0.56
N ASP A 27 -8.74 -8.76 1.39
CA ASP A 27 -9.24 -10.12 1.09
C ASP A 27 -8.65 -10.75 -0.18
N PHE A 28 -7.34 -10.58 -0.35
CA PHE A 28 -6.56 -11.22 -1.41
C PHE A 28 -5.75 -12.41 -0.89
N ASN A 29 -5.50 -13.38 -1.77
CA ASN A 29 -4.51 -14.41 -1.49
C ASN A 29 -3.10 -13.79 -1.44
N TYR A 30 -2.40 -13.97 -0.32
CA TYR A 30 -1.06 -13.42 -0.10
C TYR A 30 -0.06 -13.83 -1.19
N ARG A 31 -0.09 -15.10 -1.63
CA ARG A 31 0.81 -15.59 -2.69
C ARG A 31 0.56 -14.86 -4.01
N THR A 32 -0.70 -14.60 -4.33
CA THR A 32 -1.07 -13.84 -5.54
C THR A 32 -0.60 -12.39 -5.45
N VAL A 33 -0.72 -11.75 -4.28
CA VAL A 33 -0.20 -10.40 -4.06
C VAL A 33 1.31 -10.35 -4.28
N CYS A 34 2.07 -11.26 -3.66
CA CYS A 34 3.53 -11.31 -3.83
C CYS A 34 3.95 -11.51 -5.29
N LEU A 35 3.32 -12.46 -5.99
CA LEU A 35 3.62 -12.71 -7.41
C LEU A 35 3.26 -11.50 -8.29
N THR A 36 2.17 -10.81 -7.97
CA THR A 36 1.75 -9.61 -8.69
C THR A 36 2.77 -8.49 -8.49
N VAL A 37 3.18 -8.21 -7.25
CA VAL A 37 4.20 -7.21 -6.94
C VAL A 37 5.55 -7.58 -7.56
N GLN A 38 5.93 -8.86 -7.55
CA GLN A 38 7.17 -9.31 -8.17
C GLN A 38 7.18 -9.09 -9.68
N ARG A 39 6.06 -9.35 -10.37
CA ARG A 39 5.94 -9.25 -11.84
C ARG A 39 5.74 -7.81 -12.33
N TRP A 40 5.02 -6.99 -11.57
CA TRP A 40 4.55 -5.68 -12.01
C TRP A 40 5.07 -4.52 -11.17
N GLY A 41 5.62 -4.77 -9.99
CA GLY A 41 6.04 -3.72 -9.05
C GLY A 41 7.18 -2.85 -9.53
N ASP A 42 8.00 -3.32 -10.48
CA ASP A 42 9.08 -2.53 -11.09
C ASP A 42 8.68 -1.88 -12.42
N ARG A 43 7.49 -2.18 -12.95
CA ARG A 43 7.07 -1.73 -14.29
C ARG A 43 6.42 -0.37 -14.20
N THR A 44 6.82 0.52 -15.10
CA THR A 44 6.31 1.89 -15.26
C THR A 44 5.74 2.13 -16.66
N ASP A 45 5.97 1.19 -17.57
CA ASP A 45 5.61 1.22 -18.98
C ASP A 45 4.24 0.58 -19.27
N ARG A 46 3.77 -0.30 -18.39
CA ARG A 46 2.58 -1.13 -18.65
C ARG A 46 1.85 -1.54 -17.39
N GLU A 47 0.52 -1.59 -17.50
CA GLU A 47 -0.36 -2.12 -16.46
C GLU A 47 -0.53 -3.64 -16.60
N PRO A 48 -0.84 -4.35 -15.50
CA PRO A 48 -1.26 -5.74 -15.55
C PRO A 48 -2.53 -5.92 -16.40
N HIS A 49 -2.47 -6.85 -17.36
CA HIS A 49 -3.61 -7.18 -18.23
C HIS A 49 -4.69 -8.05 -17.54
N GLY A 50 -4.37 -8.67 -16.40
CA GLY A 50 -5.29 -9.53 -15.64
C GLY A 50 -6.13 -8.75 -14.63
N GLY A 51 -7.43 -9.06 -14.55
CA GLY A 51 -8.37 -8.34 -13.67
C GLY A 51 -7.98 -8.33 -12.20
N GLU A 52 -7.54 -9.47 -11.65
CA GLU A 52 -7.10 -9.56 -10.25
C GLU A 52 -5.78 -8.82 -10.01
N ALA A 53 -4.79 -8.98 -10.89
CA ALA A 53 -3.52 -8.27 -10.79
C ALA A 53 -3.70 -6.74 -10.90
N LYS A 54 -4.60 -6.27 -11.76
CA LYS A 54 -4.98 -4.86 -11.88
C LYS A 54 -5.63 -4.35 -10.60
N ARG A 55 -6.56 -5.12 -10.02
CA ARG A 55 -7.18 -4.77 -8.72
C ARG A 55 -6.14 -4.70 -7.60
N ILE A 56 -5.23 -5.67 -7.51
CA ILE A 56 -4.17 -5.70 -6.49
C ILE A 56 -3.28 -4.46 -6.62
N MET A 57 -2.76 -4.17 -7.82
CA MET A 57 -1.87 -3.01 -8.03
C MET A 57 -2.58 -1.68 -7.76
N ALA A 58 -3.84 -1.54 -8.18
CA ALA A 58 -4.63 -0.34 -7.92
C ALA A 58 -4.90 -0.13 -6.42
N ARG A 59 -5.26 -1.19 -5.68
CA ARG A 59 -5.49 -1.13 -4.23
C ARG A 59 -4.20 -0.84 -3.45
N LEU A 60 -3.09 -1.49 -3.83
CA LEU A 60 -1.76 -1.20 -3.28
C LEU A 60 -1.40 0.27 -3.47
N ARG A 61 -1.62 0.79 -4.67
CA ARG A 61 -1.33 2.18 -4.99
C ARG A 61 -2.13 3.13 -4.11
N ARG A 62 -3.45 2.94 -4.05
CA ARG A 62 -4.33 3.74 -3.19
C ARG A 62 -3.89 3.70 -1.73
N ARG A 63 -3.52 2.52 -1.22
CA ARG A 63 -3.09 2.37 0.18
C ARG A 63 -1.79 3.11 0.47
N LEU A 64 -0.83 3.07 -0.45
CA LEU A 64 0.42 3.83 -0.32
C LEU A 64 0.16 5.35 -0.41
N ASP A 65 -0.71 5.77 -1.31
CA ASP A 65 -1.10 7.18 -1.43
C ASP A 65 -1.82 7.67 -0.17
N GLU A 66 -2.73 6.88 0.41
CA GLU A 66 -3.39 7.17 1.71
C GLU A 66 -2.36 7.34 2.84
N LEU A 67 -1.37 6.44 2.91
CA LEU A 67 -0.31 6.50 3.93
C LEU A 67 0.63 7.70 3.74
N ASN A 68 0.86 8.13 2.50
CA ASN A 68 1.70 9.28 2.18
C ASN A 68 0.94 10.61 2.28
N ALA A 69 -0.37 10.61 2.01
CA ALA A 69 -1.24 11.77 2.09
C ALA A 69 -1.73 12.04 3.51
N ALA A 70 -1.60 11.09 4.44
CA ALA A 70 -1.78 11.34 5.86
C ALA A 70 -0.54 12.08 6.41
N PRO A 71 -0.57 13.42 6.61
CA PRO A 71 0.40 14.03 7.49
C PRO A 71 0.21 13.38 8.86
N SER A 72 1.32 13.01 9.50
CA SER A 72 1.41 12.58 10.88
C SER A 72 0.31 13.23 11.72
N ARG A 73 -0.77 12.50 12.06
CA ARG A 73 -1.51 12.83 13.27
C ARG A 73 -0.60 12.36 14.39
N PRO A 74 0.05 13.24 15.17
CA PRO A 74 0.45 12.81 16.50
C PRO A 74 -0.85 12.39 17.17
N THR A 75 -0.97 11.10 17.49
CA THR A 75 -1.95 10.65 18.46
C THR A 75 -1.61 11.43 19.73
N THR A 76 -2.32 12.53 19.96
CA THR A 76 -2.30 13.21 21.25
C THR A 76 -2.75 12.16 22.25
N ALA A 77 -1.78 11.55 22.92
CA ALA A 77 -1.99 10.91 24.19
C ALA A 77 -2.63 11.97 25.06
N LYS A 78 -3.96 11.92 25.18
CA LYS A 78 -4.68 12.70 26.17
C LYS A 78 -4.35 12.02 27.50
N THR A 79 -3.31 12.54 28.13
CA THR A 79 -2.96 12.28 29.53
C THR A 79 -4.24 12.23 30.38
N PRO A 80 -4.44 11.22 31.23
CA PRO A 80 -5.53 11.23 32.17
C PRO A 80 -5.15 12.20 33.30
N GLY A 81 -5.87 13.30 33.42
CA GLY A 81 -5.65 14.26 34.48
C GLY A 81 -6.36 15.57 34.18
N ASP A 82 -7.59 15.70 34.67
CA ASP A 82 -7.90 16.69 35.71
C ASP A 82 -9.31 16.45 36.24
N CYS A 83 -9.40 16.16 37.54
CA CYS A 83 -10.60 16.43 38.34
C CYS A 83 -10.79 17.96 38.41
N PRO A 84 -12.03 18.44 38.46
CA PRO A 84 -12.60 18.73 39.78
C PRO A 84 -13.97 18.10 40.04
#